data_AF-A0A438VXB7-F1
#
_entry.id   AF-A0A438VXB7-F1
#
_cell.length_a   1.000
_cell.length_b   1.000
_cell.length_c   1.000
_cell.angle_alpha   90.00
_cell.angle_beta   90.00
_cell.angle_gamma   90.00
#
_symmetry.space_group_name_H-M   'P 1'
#
loop_
_entity.id
_entity.type
_entity.pdbx_description
1 polymer ?
#
loop_
_entity_poly.entity_id
_entity_poly.type
_entity_poly.pdbx_seq_one_letter_code
_entity_poly.pdbx_strand_id
1 'polypeptide(L)'
;STSFGETPNSNTCPVCLGLPGALPVLNKEVVKKAIQLGTAIEANINQHSIFARKNYFYPDLPKAYQISQFEVPIVSDGKLEIDTKEGVKIVRIER
;
A
#
# COMPACT_ATOMS: atom_id res chain seq x y z
N SER A 1 4.81 -3.15 -16.43
CA SER A 1 3.79 -4.16 -16.11
C SER A 1 4.52 -5.42 -15.69
N THR A 2 3.95 -6.18 -14.75
CA THR A 2 4.46 -7.48 -14.31
C THR A 2 3.27 -8.42 -14.18
N SER A 3 3.46 -9.70 -14.45
CA SER A 3 2.39 -10.70 -14.43
C SER A 3 2.74 -11.84 -13.49
N PHE A 4 1.72 -12.48 -12.92
CA PHE A 4 1.90 -13.66 -12.09
C PHE A 4 2.35 -14.86 -12.94
N GLY A 5 3.27 -15.68 -12.42
CA GLY A 5 3.73 -16.92 -13.07
C GLY A 5 4.97 -16.79 -13.97
N GLU A 6 5.56 -15.61 -14.07
CA GLU A 6 6.78 -15.36 -14.85
C GLU A 6 8.01 -16.06 -14.24
N THR A 7 9.05 -16.27 -15.06
CA THR A 7 10.31 -16.90 -14.65
C THR A 7 10.92 -16.19 -13.43
N PRO A 8 11.48 -16.91 -12.42
CA PRO A 8 12.07 -16.29 -11.24
C PRO A 8 13.08 -15.19 -11.57
N ASN A 9 12.98 -14.06 -10.86
CA ASN A 9 13.86 -12.88 -10.98
C ASN A 9 13.87 -12.16 -12.35
N SER A 10 13.03 -12.57 -13.31
CA SER A 10 12.92 -11.90 -14.62
C SER A 10 12.35 -10.46 -14.53
N ASN A 11 11.48 -10.22 -13.54
CA ASN A 11 10.83 -8.92 -13.31
C ASN A 11 11.51 -8.13 -12.19
N THR A 12 12.82 -7.90 -12.31
CA THR A 12 13.62 -7.20 -11.30
C THR A 12 14.38 -6.01 -11.88
N CYS A 13 14.82 -5.11 -11.00
CA CYS A 13 15.60 -3.93 -11.33
C CYS A 13 16.44 -3.49 -10.11
N PRO A 14 17.43 -2.60 -10.28
CA PRO A 14 18.30 -2.16 -9.18
C PRO A 14 17.53 -1.66 -7.93
N VAL A 15 16.40 -0.98 -8.13
CA VAL A 15 15.57 -0.42 -7.05
C VAL A 15 14.83 -1.50 -6.26
N CYS A 16 14.18 -2.45 -6.95
CA CYS A 16 13.44 -3.50 -6.25
C CYS A 16 14.38 -4.51 -5.60
N LEU A 17 15.56 -4.74 -6.19
CA LEU A 17 16.65 -5.55 -5.63
C LEU A 17 17.44 -4.86 -4.51
N GLY A 18 17.17 -3.59 -4.19
CA GLY A 18 17.85 -2.88 -3.11
C GLY A 18 19.35 -2.69 -3.34
N LEU A 19 19.79 -2.59 -4.59
CA LEU A 19 21.22 -2.41 -4.90
C LEU A 19 21.74 -1.06 -4.38
N PRO A 20 23.03 -0.96 -4.01
CA PRO A 20 23.62 0.28 -3.53
C PRO A 20 23.41 1.45 -4.49
N GLY A 21 22.97 2.60 -3.96
CA GLY A 21 22.71 3.82 -4.73
C GLY A 21 21.34 3.88 -5.43
N ALA A 22 20.54 2.81 -5.41
CA ALA A 22 19.22 2.82 -6.01
C ALA A 22 18.19 3.61 -5.17
N LEU A 23 17.35 4.42 -5.82
CA LEU A 23 16.34 5.27 -5.17
C LEU A 23 14.91 4.90 -5.63
N PRO A 24 13.91 4.89 -4.73
CA PRO A 24 12.53 4.62 -5.08
C PRO A 24 11.86 5.83 -5.76
N VAL A 25 10.95 5.56 -6.70
CA VAL A 25 10.06 6.55 -7.32
C VAL A 25 8.63 6.08 -7.16
N LEU A 26 7.76 6.94 -6.64
CA LEU A 26 6.36 6.58 -6.37
C LEU A 26 5.57 6.39 -7.67
N ASN A 27 4.81 5.30 -7.75
CA ASN A 27 3.90 5.06 -8.86
C ASN A 27 2.62 5.89 -8.69
N LYS A 28 2.36 6.82 -9.62
CA LYS A 28 1.18 7.69 -9.64
C LYS A 28 -0.15 6.91 -9.63
N GLU A 29 -0.22 5.77 -10.31
CA GLU A 29 -1.46 4.98 -10.38
C GLU A 29 -1.81 4.31 -9.05
N VAL A 30 -0.81 4.00 -8.21
CA VAL A 30 -1.06 3.45 -6.86
C VAL A 30 -1.77 4.49 -5.98
N VAL A 31 -1.35 5.76 -6.05
CA VAL A 31 -2.00 6.85 -5.30
C VAL A 31 -3.44 7.06 -5.79
N LYS A 32 -3.66 7.08 -7.10
CA LYS A 32 -5.02 7.19 -7.67
C LYS A 32 -5.93 6.07 -7.19
N LYS A 33 -5.46 4.82 -7.22
CA LYS A 33 -6.22 3.65 -6.76
C LYS A 33 -6.49 3.70 -5.25
N ALA A 34 -5.54 4.16 -4.45
CA ALA A 34 -5.74 4.35 -3.01
C ALA A 34 -6.86 5.38 -2.73
N ILE A 35 -6.84 6.52 -3.42
CA ILE A 35 -7.89 7.55 -3.30
C ILE A 35 -9.25 7.03 -3.78
N GLN A 36 -9.28 6.29 -4.90
CA GLN A 36 -10.49 5.65 -5.40
C GLN A 36 -11.10 4.69 -4.37
N LEU A 37 -10.26 3.83 -3.76
CA LEU A 37 -10.70 2.94 -2.69
C LEU A 37 -11.24 3.74 -1.52
N GLY A 38 -10.49 4.72 -1.02
CA GLY A 38 -10.91 5.56 0.11
C GLY A 38 -12.24 6.26 -0.15
N THR A 39 -12.45 6.79 -1.35
CA THR A 39 -13.72 7.40 -1.76
C THR A 39 -14.87 6.37 -1.75
N ALA A 40 -14.61 5.15 -2.25
CA ALA A 40 -15.60 4.09 -2.32
C ALA A 40 -16.04 3.56 -0.94
N ILE A 41 -15.16 3.65 0.07
CA ILE A 41 -15.46 3.23 1.45
C ILE A 41 -15.81 4.42 2.37
N GLU A 42 -16.18 5.57 1.80
CA GLU A 42 -16.52 6.79 2.53
C GLU A 42 -15.46 7.19 3.59
N ALA A 43 -14.18 7.00 3.27
CA ALA A 43 -13.06 7.33 4.14
C ALA A 43 -12.57 8.77 3.95
N ASN A 44 -11.83 9.26 4.94
CA ASN A 44 -11.11 10.53 4.87
C ASN A 44 -9.86 10.37 3.99
N ILE A 45 -9.70 11.25 3.01
CA ILE A 45 -8.50 11.33 2.16
C ILE A 45 -7.58 12.43 2.68
N ASN A 46 -6.41 12.05 3.18
CA ASN A 46 -5.43 13.01 3.70
C ASN A 46 -4.77 13.79 2.55
N GLN A 47 -4.77 15.13 2.64
CA GLN A 47 -4.12 16.00 1.65
C GLN A 47 -2.59 15.95 1.71
N HIS A 48 -2.06 15.52 2.85
CA HIS A 48 -0.65 15.23 3.06
C HIS A 48 -0.49 13.79 3.48
N SER A 49 0.55 13.10 3.00
CA SER A 49 0.81 11.72 3.36
C SER A 49 2.31 11.43 3.30
N ILE A 50 2.80 10.61 4.23
CA ILE A 50 4.23 10.35 4.43
C ILE A 50 4.50 8.86 4.27
N PHE A 51 5.49 8.53 3.44
CA PHE A 51 6.05 7.18 3.38
C PHE A 51 7.17 7.04 4.41
N ALA A 52 7.07 6.00 5.25
CA ALA A 52 8.00 5.67 6.31
C ALA A 52 8.75 4.36 6.01
N ARG A 53 9.89 4.15 6.69
CA ARG A 53 10.67 2.91 6.60
C ARG A 53 10.37 2.03 7.81
N LYS A 54 9.78 0.86 7.57
CA LYS A 54 9.62 -0.19 8.58
C LYS A 54 10.82 -1.13 8.49
N ASN A 55 11.77 -1.01 9.42
CA ASN A 55 13.05 -1.72 9.38
C ASN A 55 12.92 -3.12 9.99
N TYR A 56 13.32 -4.15 9.24
CA TYR A 56 13.45 -5.53 9.70
C TYR A 56 14.26 -6.36 8.68
N PHE A 57 14.94 -7.41 9.15
CA PHE A 57 15.76 -8.25 8.30
C PHE A 57 15.00 -9.51 7.91
N TYR A 58 14.89 -9.74 6.60
CA TYR A 58 14.37 -11.00 6.06
C TYR A 58 14.85 -11.20 4.62
N PRO A 59 15.10 -12.44 4.15
CA PRO A 59 15.66 -12.69 2.81
C PRO A 59 14.83 -12.18 1.63
N ASP A 60 13.50 -12.05 1.78
CA ASP A 60 12.63 -11.50 0.74
C ASP A 60 12.58 -9.95 0.72
N LEU A 61 13.23 -9.30 1.68
CA LEU A 61 13.23 -7.85 1.86
C LEU A 61 14.64 -7.29 1.62
N PRO A 62 15.04 -7.10 0.35
CA PRO A 62 16.43 -6.79 0.00
C PRO A 62 16.97 -5.47 0.56
N LYS A 63 16.08 -4.52 0.88
CA LYS A 63 16.45 -3.20 1.42
C LYS A 63 16.65 -3.19 2.94
N ALA A 64 16.36 -4.30 3.65
CA ALA A 64 16.26 -4.36 5.11
C ALA A 64 15.23 -3.38 5.74
N TYR A 65 14.39 -2.77 4.90
CA TYR A 65 13.21 -2.01 5.31
C TYR A 65 12.14 -2.07 4.23
N GLN A 66 10.89 -2.07 4.67
CA GLN A 66 9.73 -1.91 3.81
C GLN A 66 9.33 -0.43 3.77
N ILE A 67 9.13 0.10 2.56
CA ILE A 67 8.50 1.42 2.38
C ILE A 67 7.01 1.22 2.64
N SER A 68 6.50 1.84 3.71
CA SER A 68 5.11 1.74 4.16
C SER A 68 4.62 3.13 4.61
N GLN A 69 3.53 3.20 5.36
CA GLN A 69 3.01 4.43 5.95
C GLN A 69 2.76 4.21 7.43
N PHE A 70 3.26 5.10 8.29
CA PHE A 70 3.10 5.00 9.74
C PHE A 70 2.19 6.12 10.28
N GLU A 71 2.66 7.36 10.30
CA GLU A 71 1.95 8.46 10.96
C GLU A 71 0.79 9.00 10.11
N VAL A 72 1.03 9.26 8.82
CA VAL A 72 0.06 9.95 7.95
C VAL A 72 -0.28 9.09 6.71
N PRO A 73 -1.29 8.20 6.78
CA PRO A 73 -1.70 7.34 5.66
C PRO A 73 -2.41 8.14 4.56
N ILE A 74 -2.56 7.57 3.36
CA ILE A 74 -3.33 8.22 2.28
C ILE A 74 -4.83 8.29 2.64
N VAL A 75 -5.35 7.23 3.26
CA VAL A 75 -6.76 7.04 3.59
C VAL A 75 -6.88 6.70 5.08
N SER A 76 -7.86 7.25 5.79
CA SER A 76 -8.21 6.84 7.15
C SER A 76 -9.70 6.95 7.43
N ASP A 77 -10.18 6.26 8.45
CA ASP A 77 -11.55 6.38 8.99
C ASP A 77 -12.67 6.13 7.97
N GLY A 78 -12.58 5.02 7.25
CA GLY A 78 -13.65 4.54 6.36
C GLY A 78 -14.69 3.66 7.05
N LYS A 79 -15.65 3.20 6.25
CA LYS A 79 -16.65 2.22 6.65
C LYS A 79 -17.07 1.34 5.48
N LEU A 80 -17.55 0.15 5.80
CA LEU A 80 -18.13 -0.79 4.85
C LEU A 80 -19.46 -1.30 5.39
N GLU A 81 -20.49 -1.22 4.56
CA GLU A 81 -21.76 -1.88 4.82
C GLU A 81 -21.69 -3.34 4.34
N ILE A 82 -22.08 -4.26 5.22
CA ILE A 82 -22.16 -5.68 4.92
C ILE A 82 -23.54 -6.21 5.23
N ASP A 83 -24.04 -7.09 4.35
CA ASP A 83 -25.28 -7.81 4.58
C ASP A 83 -25.04 -8.99 5.53
N THR A 84 -25.85 -9.09 6.58
CA THR A 84 -25.84 -10.20 7.52
C THR A 84 -27.24 -10.81 7.61
N LYS A 85 -27.36 -11.99 8.24
CA LYS A 85 -28.68 -12.61 8.51
C LYS A 85 -29.58 -11.73 9.40
N GLU A 86 -28.99 -10.82 10.18
CA GLU A 86 -29.68 -9.90 11.10
C GLU A 86 -29.94 -8.52 10.47
N GLY A 87 -29.55 -8.31 9.21
CA GLY A 87 -29.66 -7.04 8.48
C GLY A 87 -28.31 -6.44 8.10
N VAL A 88 -28.33 -5.17 7.67
CA VAL A 88 -27.12 -4.42 7.28
C VAL A 88 -26.31 -4.06 8.52
N LYS A 89 -25.01 -4.36 8.50
CA LYS A 89 -24.06 -3.99 9.54
C LYS A 89 -22.98 -3.09 8.96
N ILE A 90 -22.62 -2.03 9.69
CA ILE A 90 -21.50 -1.15 9.35
C ILE A 90 -20.24 -1.64 10.06
N VAL A 91 -19.17 -1.88 9.30
CA VAL A 91 -17.83 -2.20 9.79
C VAL A 91 -16.93 -1.00 9.56
N ARG A 92 -16.30 -0.48 10.62
CA ARG A 92 -15.33 0.62 10.50
C ARG A 92 -14.00 0.12 9.94
N ILE A 93 -13.39 0.92 9.09
CA ILE A 93 -12.05 0.71 8.54
C ILE A 93 -11.16 1.83 9.08
N GLU A 94 -10.15 1.47 9.88
CA GLU A 94 -9.27 2.47 10.50
C GLU A 94 -8.37 3.18 9.48
N ARG A 95 -7.69 2.42 8.61
CA ARG A 95 -6.72 2.91 7.61
C ARG A 95 -6.29 1.82 6.64
#